data_AF-A0A410QFW3-F1
#
_entry.id   AF-A0A410QFW3-F1
#
_cell.length_a   1.000
_cell.length_b   1.000
_cell.length_c   1.000
_cell.angle_alpha   90.00
_cell.angle_beta   90.00
_cell.angle_gamma   90.00
#
_symmetry.space_group_name_H-M   'P 1'
#
loop_
_entity.id
_entity.type
_entity.pdbx_description
1 polymer ?
#
loop_
_entity_poly.entity_id
_entity_poly.type
_entity_poly.pdbx_seq_one_letter_code
_entity_poly.pdbx_strand_id
1 'polypeptide(L)'
;METINIFKCIGNEIDIIPDKLLEKLKISYETANNRASEMAMLSELIKEENKKEYCRLPFCHTVEAEAFGSEVIFNQRVGNRIGKYRIEDMDSIGSIQQIDLNKGRISEVLKAVSILKKNGENVVLNIGGPISIATSVMDSQLFYKILRKDRHKIDSLLKLIENSAVEYISEGIKRSADIISFADPAGTIDIVGPKIYKELSGKATYNILKRIEKGLGKSVVHLCGKTSTSLEATGLLESEIIETEGKDYFQMIQNAKLKRKDIKFIGHWCLKTDRFRNQVVVCNIK
;
A
#
# COMPACT_ATOMS: atom_id res chain seq x y z
N MET A 1 -7.52 30.28 7.14
CA MET A 1 -7.28 28.85 6.92
C MET A 1 -6.09 28.75 5.99
N GLU A 2 -4.94 28.26 6.48
CA GLU A 2 -3.83 27.93 5.59
C GLU A 2 -4.33 26.91 4.55
N THR A 3 -4.06 27.18 3.28
CA THR A 3 -4.41 26.28 2.19
C THR A 3 -3.62 24.99 2.33
N ILE A 4 -4.30 23.92 2.77
CA ILE A 4 -3.73 22.58 2.85
C ILE A 4 -3.44 22.09 1.42
N ASN A 5 -2.17 22.05 1.04
CA ASN A 5 -1.74 21.63 -0.29
C ASN A 5 -1.60 20.11 -0.38
N ILE A 6 -2.67 19.42 -0.80
CA ILE A 6 -2.67 17.97 -0.99
C ILE A 6 -2.22 17.60 -2.39
N PHE A 7 -1.38 16.56 -2.47
CA PHE A 7 -0.93 16.00 -3.74
C PHE A 7 -2.11 15.66 -4.66
N LYS A 8 -2.06 16.14 -5.90
CA LYS A 8 -3.07 15.84 -6.91
C LYS A 8 -2.61 14.63 -7.74
N CYS A 9 -3.37 13.54 -7.69
CA CYS A 9 -3.12 12.39 -8.54
C CYS A 9 -3.26 12.80 -10.01
N ILE A 10 -2.24 12.51 -10.81
CA ILE A 10 -2.18 12.86 -12.24
C ILE A 10 -2.72 11.71 -13.12
N GLY A 11 -2.77 10.49 -12.58
CA GLY A 11 -3.29 9.31 -13.28
C GLY A 11 -4.66 8.90 -12.74
N ASN A 12 -5.69 9.02 -13.58
CA ASN A 12 -7.01 8.39 -13.37
C ASN A 12 -7.10 7.01 -14.05
N GLU A 13 -5.99 6.50 -14.57
CA GLU A 13 -5.97 5.20 -15.26
C GLU A 13 -5.89 4.09 -14.23
N ILE A 14 -6.88 3.19 -14.29
CA ILE A 14 -6.81 1.89 -13.63
C ILE A 14 -5.56 1.20 -14.17
N ASP A 15 -4.68 0.74 -13.28
CA ASP A 15 -3.45 0.05 -13.63
C ASP A 15 -3.83 -1.37 -14.11
N ILE A 16 -4.36 -1.44 -15.32
CA ILE A 16 -4.86 -2.67 -15.95
C ILE A 16 -3.68 -3.47 -16.46
N ILE A 17 -3.66 -4.76 -16.13
CA ILE A 17 -2.68 -5.70 -16.67
C ILE A 17 -3.00 -5.89 -18.16
N PRO A 18 -2.09 -5.53 -19.10
CA PRO A 18 -2.37 -5.65 -20.52
C PRO A 18 -2.53 -7.11 -20.95
N ASP A 19 -3.57 -7.40 -21.75
CA ASP A 19 -3.96 -8.74 -22.21
C ASP A 19 -2.79 -9.49 -22.86
N LYS A 20 -2.01 -8.78 -23.70
CA LYS A 20 -0.83 -9.31 -24.38
C LYS A 20 0.20 -9.96 -23.43
N LEU A 21 0.30 -9.47 -22.18
CA LEU A 21 1.26 -10.00 -21.21
C LEU A 21 0.77 -11.33 -20.63
N LEU A 22 -0.54 -11.44 -20.37
CA LEU A 22 -1.18 -12.68 -19.91
C LEU A 22 -1.12 -13.75 -21.01
N GLU A 23 -1.38 -13.37 -22.26
CA GLU A 23 -1.28 -14.25 -23.43
C GLU A 23 0.15 -14.78 -23.63
N LYS A 24 1.16 -13.90 -23.52
CA LYS A 24 2.58 -14.29 -23.63
C LYS A 24 2.96 -15.34 -22.58
N LEU A 25 2.44 -15.23 -21.37
CA LEU A 25 2.67 -16.19 -20.28
C LEU A 25 1.73 -17.40 -20.33
N LYS A 26 0.69 -17.38 -21.17
CA LYS A 26 -0.36 -18.40 -21.24
C LYS A 26 -1.03 -18.64 -19.88
N ILE A 27 -1.27 -17.58 -19.11
CA ILE A 27 -1.93 -17.62 -17.79
C ILE A 27 -3.22 -16.80 -17.80
N SER A 28 -4.18 -17.15 -16.94
CA SER A 28 -5.37 -16.33 -16.73
C SER A 28 -5.08 -15.17 -15.77
N TYR A 29 -5.91 -14.11 -15.86
CA TYR A 29 -5.86 -12.97 -14.93
C TYR A 29 -6.02 -13.41 -13.46
N GLU A 30 -6.91 -14.37 -13.20
CA GLU A 30 -7.15 -14.88 -11.86
C GLU A 30 -5.95 -15.66 -11.32
N THR A 31 -5.34 -16.56 -12.11
CA THR A 31 -4.15 -17.31 -11.70
C THR A 31 -2.98 -16.35 -11.44
N ALA A 32 -2.81 -15.32 -12.28
CA ALA A 32 -1.78 -14.30 -12.10
C ALA A 32 -1.90 -13.50 -10.78
N ASN A 33 -3.10 -13.44 -10.20
CA ASN A 33 -3.34 -12.80 -8.90
C ASN A 33 -3.34 -13.79 -7.72
N ASN A 34 -3.42 -15.10 -7.98
CA ASN A 34 -3.60 -16.14 -6.96
C ASN A 34 -2.39 -17.04 -6.74
N ARG A 35 -1.43 -17.08 -7.66
CA ARG A 35 -0.28 -18.00 -7.57
C ARG A 35 1.04 -17.24 -7.56
N ALA A 36 1.91 -17.59 -6.62
CA ALA A 36 3.16 -16.89 -6.40
C ALA A 36 4.08 -16.87 -7.63
N SER A 37 4.24 -18.01 -8.31
CA SER A 37 5.09 -18.14 -9.50
C SER A 37 4.59 -17.28 -10.65
N GLU A 38 3.29 -17.33 -10.94
CA GLU A 38 2.64 -16.61 -12.02
C GLU A 38 2.61 -15.10 -11.75
N MET A 39 2.42 -14.72 -10.48
CA MET A 39 2.52 -13.33 -10.05
C MET A 39 3.94 -12.78 -10.22
N ALA A 40 4.96 -13.57 -9.87
CA ALA A 40 6.35 -13.19 -10.07
C ALA A 40 6.69 -13.03 -11.56
N MET A 41 6.36 -14.03 -12.40
CA MET A 41 6.59 -13.98 -13.85
C MET A 41 5.88 -12.78 -14.50
N LEU A 42 4.62 -12.52 -14.12
CA LEU A 42 3.89 -11.37 -14.64
C LEU A 42 4.52 -10.05 -14.19
N SER A 43 4.99 -9.96 -12.94
CA SER A 43 5.64 -8.75 -12.45
C SER A 43 6.95 -8.46 -13.17
N GLU A 44 7.76 -9.48 -13.49
CA GLU A 44 8.98 -9.33 -14.29
C GLU A 44 8.66 -8.84 -15.71
N LEU A 45 7.62 -9.41 -16.32
CA LEU A 45 7.20 -9.01 -17.67
C LEU A 45 6.64 -7.57 -17.71
N ILE A 46 5.87 -7.16 -16.69
CA ILE A 46 5.40 -5.77 -16.55
C ILE A 46 6.58 -4.81 -16.35
N LYS A 47 7.58 -5.20 -15.55
CA LYS A 47 8.81 -4.43 -15.34
C LYS A 47 9.51 -4.18 -16.68
N GLU A 48 9.70 -5.21 -17.50
CA GLU A 48 10.33 -5.12 -18.82
C GLU A 48 9.55 -4.22 -19.78
N GLU A 49 8.24 -4.45 -19.90
CA GLU A 49 7.35 -3.68 -20.79
C GLU A 49 7.37 -2.18 -20.44
N ASN A 50 7.33 -1.87 -19.14
CA ASN A 50 7.32 -0.49 -18.65
C ASN A 50 8.74 0.11 -18.50
N LYS A 51 9.79 -0.64 -18.86
CA LYS A 51 11.21 -0.25 -18.72
C LYS A 51 11.53 0.26 -17.31
N LYS A 52 11.04 -0.45 -16.30
CA LYS A 52 11.30 -0.16 -14.88
C LYS A 52 12.42 -1.04 -14.36
N GLU A 53 13.03 -0.63 -13.26
CA GLU A 53 14.11 -1.37 -12.58
C GLU A 53 13.61 -2.21 -11.40
N TYR A 54 12.29 -2.33 -11.25
CA TYR A 54 11.66 -3.02 -10.15
C TYR A 54 10.40 -3.77 -10.57
N CYS A 55 10.18 -4.89 -9.90
CA CYS A 55 8.94 -5.64 -9.89
C CYS A 55 8.00 -5.07 -8.82
N ARG A 56 6.70 -5.00 -9.09
CA ARG A 56 5.70 -4.46 -8.17
C ARG A 56 4.54 -5.42 -8.00
N LEU A 57 4.21 -5.77 -6.77
CA LEU A 57 3.09 -6.66 -6.43
C LEU A 57 2.50 -6.32 -5.05
N PRO A 58 1.27 -6.75 -4.73
CA PRO A 58 0.29 -7.31 -5.66
C PRO A 58 -0.22 -6.25 -6.66
N PHE A 59 -0.97 -6.70 -7.66
CA PHE A 59 -1.54 -5.85 -8.73
C PHE A 59 -2.90 -5.24 -8.35
N CYS A 60 -3.29 -5.29 -7.08
CA CYS A 60 -4.57 -4.81 -6.58
C CYS A 60 -4.49 -4.37 -5.11
N HIS A 61 -5.60 -3.86 -4.57
CA HIS A 61 -5.74 -3.41 -3.18
C HIS A 61 -6.75 -4.25 -2.39
N THR A 62 -6.97 -5.52 -2.78
CA THR A 62 -7.98 -6.40 -2.18
C THR A 62 -7.37 -7.58 -1.41
N VAL A 63 -6.05 -7.72 -1.35
CA VAL A 63 -5.38 -8.86 -0.72
C VAL A 63 -5.61 -8.86 0.79
N GLU A 64 -5.44 -7.72 1.44
CA GLU A 64 -5.60 -7.58 2.89
C GLU A 64 -7.06 -7.77 3.30
N ALA A 65 -8.00 -7.19 2.54
CA ALA A 65 -9.43 -7.37 2.79
C ALA A 65 -9.89 -8.82 2.62
N GLU A 66 -9.36 -9.53 1.62
CA GLU A 66 -9.61 -10.96 1.48
C GLU A 66 -9.02 -11.77 2.63
N ALA A 67 -7.82 -11.41 3.11
CA ALA A 67 -7.22 -12.06 4.27
C ALA A 67 -8.03 -11.85 5.56
N PHE A 68 -8.82 -10.77 5.64
CA PHE A 68 -9.83 -10.57 6.68
C PHE A 68 -11.16 -11.31 6.43
N GLY A 69 -11.34 -11.87 5.23
CA GLY A 69 -12.48 -12.71 4.87
C GLY A 69 -13.50 -12.07 3.93
N SER A 70 -13.19 -10.94 3.28
CA SER A 70 -14.02 -10.42 2.18
C SER A 70 -13.84 -11.28 0.92
N GLU A 71 -14.87 -11.38 0.09
CA GLU A 71 -14.80 -12.10 -1.19
C GLU A 71 -14.40 -11.16 -2.32
N VAL A 72 -13.49 -11.62 -3.19
CA VAL A 72 -12.93 -10.82 -4.27
C VAL A 72 -13.42 -11.32 -5.62
N ILE A 73 -13.83 -10.37 -6.47
CA ILE A 73 -14.17 -10.62 -7.86
C ILE A 73 -12.97 -10.20 -8.71
N PHE A 74 -12.42 -11.16 -9.45
CA PHE A 74 -11.35 -10.94 -10.41
C PHE A 74 -11.96 -10.50 -11.75
N ASN A 75 -11.52 -9.35 -12.25
CA ASN A 75 -11.93 -8.89 -13.57
C ASN A 75 -10.77 -8.18 -14.26
N GLN A 76 -10.33 -8.71 -15.40
CA GLN A 76 -9.21 -8.18 -16.15
C GLN A 76 -9.42 -6.74 -16.65
N ARG A 77 -10.66 -6.36 -16.99
CA ARG A 77 -10.97 -5.04 -17.57
C ARG A 77 -11.07 -3.93 -16.53
N VAL A 78 -11.51 -4.25 -15.32
CA VAL A 78 -11.76 -3.24 -14.27
C VAL A 78 -10.92 -3.45 -13.01
N GLY A 79 -10.08 -4.48 -12.98
CA GLY A 79 -9.30 -4.88 -11.82
C GLY A 79 -10.09 -5.72 -10.80
N ASN A 80 -9.39 -6.15 -9.76
CA ASN A 80 -9.99 -6.84 -8.63
C ASN A 80 -10.83 -5.88 -7.79
N ARG A 81 -12.01 -6.33 -7.37
CA ARG A 81 -12.91 -5.57 -6.47
C ARG A 81 -13.50 -6.46 -5.40
N ILE A 82 -13.99 -5.85 -4.33
CA ILE A 82 -14.77 -6.57 -3.31
C ILE A 82 -16.13 -6.91 -3.90
N GLY A 83 -16.46 -8.21 -3.91
CA GLY A 83 -17.77 -8.73 -4.28
C GLY A 83 -18.70 -8.84 -3.08
N LYS A 84 -18.17 -9.26 -1.94
CA LYS A 84 -18.88 -9.37 -0.68
C LYS A 84 -18.00 -8.91 0.47
N TYR A 85 -18.53 -8.05 1.33
CA TYR A 85 -17.85 -7.58 2.53
C TYR A 85 -17.89 -8.64 3.62
N ARG A 86 -16.82 -8.75 4.40
CA ARG A 86 -16.79 -9.61 5.59
C ARG A 86 -17.72 -9.12 6.70
N ILE A 87 -17.82 -7.79 6.86
CA ILE A 87 -18.66 -7.15 7.89
C ILE A 87 -19.91 -6.60 7.20
N GLU A 88 -21.06 -7.23 7.47
CA GLU A 88 -22.36 -6.81 6.94
C GLU A 88 -23.17 -5.98 7.95
N ASP A 89 -22.84 -6.07 9.24
CA ASP A 89 -23.48 -5.34 10.33
C ASP A 89 -22.54 -5.02 11.49
N MET A 90 -23.06 -4.30 12.49
CA MET A 90 -22.27 -3.85 13.65
C MET A 90 -21.88 -4.98 14.62
N ASP A 91 -22.59 -6.10 14.60
CA ASP A 91 -22.36 -7.21 15.54
C ASP A 91 -21.27 -8.14 15.01
N SER A 92 -21.13 -8.20 13.69
CA SER A 92 -20.08 -8.96 12.98
C SER A 92 -18.66 -8.47 13.25
N ILE A 93 -18.47 -7.21 13.67
CA ILE A 93 -17.15 -6.60 13.93
C ILE A 93 -16.35 -7.40 14.98
N GLY A 94 -17.02 -7.86 16.04
CA GLY A 94 -16.35 -8.59 17.13
C GLY A 94 -15.82 -9.96 16.71
N SER A 95 -16.27 -10.49 15.56
CA SER A 95 -15.84 -11.79 15.04
C SER A 95 -14.60 -11.73 14.13
N ILE A 96 -14.13 -10.52 13.80
CA ILE A 96 -13.00 -10.34 12.89
C ILE A 96 -11.71 -10.74 13.60
N GLN A 97 -10.95 -11.58 12.92
CA GLN A 97 -9.66 -12.05 13.39
C GLN A 97 -8.55 -11.36 12.63
N GLN A 98 -7.36 -11.38 13.23
CA GLN A 98 -6.15 -10.90 12.59
C GLN A 98 -5.84 -11.77 11.36
N ILE A 99 -5.25 -11.18 10.32
CA ILE A 99 -4.86 -11.91 9.11
C ILE A 99 -3.89 -13.06 9.43
N ASP A 100 -4.03 -14.18 8.72
CA ASP A 100 -3.08 -15.30 8.73
C ASP A 100 -2.19 -15.21 7.48
N LEU A 101 -0.94 -14.79 7.65
CA LEU A 101 0.01 -14.60 6.55
C LEU A 101 0.41 -15.91 5.85
N ASN A 102 0.03 -17.07 6.39
CA ASN A 102 0.36 -18.37 5.81
C ASN A 102 -0.74 -18.91 4.88
N LYS A 103 -1.90 -18.24 4.79
CA LYS A 103 -3.06 -18.68 4.01
C LYS A 103 -3.47 -17.67 2.95
N GLY A 104 -4.25 -18.13 1.97
CA GLY A 104 -4.86 -17.29 0.93
C GLY A 104 -3.86 -16.54 0.06
N ARG A 105 -4.33 -15.52 -0.67
CA ARG A 105 -3.49 -14.75 -1.59
C ARG A 105 -2.37 -14.00 -0.90
N ILE A 106 -2.56 -13.55 0.34
CA ILE A 106 -1.51 -12.80 1.06
C ILE A 106 -0.22 -13.63 1.24
N SER A 107 -0.37 -14.93 1.48
CA SER A 107 0.74 -15.90 1.52
C SER A 107 1.42 -16.04 0.15
N GLU A 108 0.63 -16.10 -0.94
CA GLU A 108 1.14 -16.20 -2.31
C GLU A 108 1.87 -14.93 -2.74
N VAL A 109 1.41 -13.74 -2.32
CA VAL A 109 2.12 -12.48 -2.53
C VAL A 109 3.49 -12.48 -1.84
N LEU A 110 3.56 -12.92 -0.58
CA LEU A 110 4.83 -13.01 0.16
C LEU A 110 5.79 -14.05 -0.46
N LYS A 111 5.27 -15.17 -0.95
CA LYS A 111 6.07 -16.14 -1.72
C LYS A 111 6.58 -15.53 -3.03
N ALA A 112 5.76 -14.76 -3.75
CA ALA A 112 6.17 -14.07 -4.98
C ALA A 112 7.31 -13.07 -4.71
N VAL A 113 7.27 -12.32 -3.60
CA VAL A 113 8.41 -11.47 -3.15
C VAL A 113 9.68 -12.32 -3.07
N SER A 114 9.60 -13.49 -2.44
CA SER A 114 10.77 -14.36 -2.24
C SER A 114 11.32 -14.92 -3.55
N ILE A 115 10.44 -15.27 -4.49
CA ILE A 115 10.81 -15.73 -5.85
C ILE A 115 11.56 -14.62 -6.59
N LEU A 116 10.98 -13.42 -6.65
CA LEU A 116 11.59 -12.28 -7.33
C LEU A 116 12.95 -11.90 -6.73
N LYS A 117 13.07 -11.86 -5.39
CA LYS A 117 14.36 -11.60 -4.74
C LYS A 117 15.40 -12.68 -5.05
N LYS A 118 15.01 -13.95 -5.15
CA LYS A 118 15.90 -15.04 -5.56
C LYS A 118 16.37 -14.89 -7.02
N ASN A 119 15.51 -14.33 -7.88
CA ASN A 119 15.85 -14.02 -9.27
C ASN A 119 16.73 -12.77 -9.42
N GLY A 120 17.06 -12.07 -8.31
CA GLY A 120 17.89 -10.87 -8.32
C GLY A 120 17.11 -9.57 -8.58
N GLU A 121 15.78 -9.61 -8.54
CA GLU A 121 14.94 -8.45 -8.82
C GLU A 121 14.88 -7.47 -7.65
N ASN A 122 14.67 -6.18 -7.95
CA ASN A 122 14.19 -5.22 -6.97
C ASN A 122 12.67 -5.38 -6.83
N VAL A 123 12.15 -5.37 -5.60
CA VAL A 123 10.74 -5.63 -5.31
C VAL A 123 10.11 -4.49 -4.55
N VAL A 124 9.00 -3.98 -5.10
CA VAL A 124 8.08 -3.05 -4.46
C VAL A 124 6.85 -3.84 -3.99
N LEU A 125 6.66 -3.92 -2.68
CA LEU A 125 5.47 -4.52 -2.07
C LEU A 125 4.43 -3.44 -1.82
N ASN A 126 3.29 -3.52 -2.50
CA ASN A 126 2.15 -2.63 -2.28
C ASN A 126 1.40 -3.02 -1.00
N ILE A 127 1.04 -2.01 -0.21
CA ILE A 127 0.31 -2.14 1.05
C ILE A 127 -0.84 -1.14 1.07
N GLY A 128 -2.04 -1.64 1.36
CA GLY A 128 -3.23 -0.85 1.62
C GLY A 128 -3.18 -0.16 2.98
N GLY A 129 -3.69 1.06 3.03
CA GLY A 129 -3.83 1.81 4.26
C GLY A 129 -5.05 1.39 5.09
N PRO A 130 -5.09 1.79 6.37
CA PRO A 130 -6.07 1.29 7.32
C PRO A 130 -7.51 1.60 6.93
N ILE A 131 -7.80 2.79 6.37
CA ILE A 131 -9.17 3.12 5.98
C ILE A 131 -9.57 2.39 4.71
N SER A 132 -8.71 2.34 3.70
CA SER A 132 -8.96 1.56 2.49
C SER A 132 -9.18 0.07 2.77
N ILE A 133 -8.44 -0.51 3.71
CA ILE A 133 -8.70 -1.88 4.17
C ILE A 133 -10.05 -1.94 4.89
N ALA A 134 -10.32 -1.07 5.86
CA ALA A 134 -11.57 -1.09 6.62
C ALA A 134 -12.80 -0.96 5.71
N THR A 135 -12.77 -0.07 4.72
CA THR A 135 -13.85 0.12 3.74
C THR A 135 -13.89 -0.94 2.62
N SER A 136 -12.97 -1.91 2.67
CA SER A 136 -12.97 -3.11 1.81
C SER A 136 -13.36 -4.38 2.59
N VAL A 137 -13.24 -4.34 3.92
CA VAL A 137 -13.75 -5.36 4.84
C VAL A 137 -15.23 -5.11 5.17
N MET A 138 -15.65 -3.84 5.15
CA MET A 138 -17.00 -3.35 5.44
C MET A 138 -17.40 -2.28 4.43
N ASP A 139 -18.69 -2.19 4.07
CA ASP A 139 -19.16 -1.07 3.25
C ASP A 139 -18.87 0.29 3.90
N SER A 140 -18.45 1.26 3.08
CA SER A 140 -18.07 2.59 3.55
C SER A 140 -19.21 3.33 4.26
N GLN A 141 -20.46 3.19 3.82
CA GLN A 141 -21.60 3.84 4.49
C GLN A 141 -21.82 3.23 5.87
N LEU A 142 -21.67 1.91 5.98
CA LEU A 142 -21.75 1.21 7.26
C LEU A 142 -20.59 1.63 8.19
N PHE A 143 -19.36 1.73 7.67
CA PHE A 143 -18.20 2.23 8.42
C PHE A 143 -18.49 3.59 9.07
N TYR A 144 -18.92 4.58 8.28
CA TYR A 144 -19.19 5.92 8.80
C TYR A 144 -20.45 5.98 9.67
N LYS A 145 -21.45 5.13 9.43
CA LYS A 145 -22.62 5.00 10.31
C LYS A 145 -22.21 4.48 11.68
N ILE A 146 -21.37 3.46 11.75
CA ILE A 146 -20.87 2.91 13.03
C ILE A 146 -19.93 3.90 13.70
N LEU A 147 -19.04 4.56 12.96
CA LEU A 147 -18.14 5.59 13.52
C LEU A 147 -18.88 6.66 14.33
N ARG A 148 -20.08 7.05 13.88
CA ARG A 148 -20.93 8.03 14.58
C ARG A 148 -21.69 7.42 15.78
N LYS A 149 -22.07 6.15 15.71
CA LYS A 149 -22.90 5.48 16.73
C LYS A 149 -22.08 4.86 17.85
N ASP A 150 -20.98 4.21 17.50
CA ASP A 150 -20.11 3.46 18.39
C ASP A 150 -18.66 3.55 17.88
N ARG A 151 -17.98 4.60 18.35
CA ARG A 151 -16.59 4.88 18.01
C ARG A 151 -15.64 3.76 18.46
N HIS A 152 -15.92 3.14 19.60
CA HIS A 152 -15.08 2.10 20.18
C HIS A 152 -14.97 0.88 19.27
N LYS A 153 -16.07 0.46 18.62
CA LYS A 153 -16.04 -0.62 17.64
C LYS A 153 -15.14 -0.33 16.44
N ILE A 154 -15.16 0.91 15.91
CA ILE A 154 -14.28 1.31 14.81
C ILE A 154 -12.82 1.35 15.26
N ASP A 155 -12.54 1.93 16.43
CA ASP A 155 -11.17 1.97 16.95
C ASP A 155 -10.61 0.54 17.18
N SER A 156 -11.45 -0.40 17.64
CA SER A 156 -11.09 -1.81 17.80
C SER A 156 -10.77 -2.48 16.45
N LEU A 157 -11.61 -2.24 15.43
CA LEU A 157 -11.37 -2.76 14.08
C LEU A 157 -10.08 -2.18 13.47
N LEU A 158 -9.86 -0.87 13.59
CA LEU A 158 -8.65 -0.25 13.10
C LEU A 158 -7.42 -0.75 13.85
N LYS A 159 -7.52 -1.01 15.16
CA LYS A 159 -6.40 -1.58 15.90
C LYS A 159 -5.99 -2.95 15.38
N LEU A 160 -6.97 -3.77 15.02
CA LEU A 160 -6.74 -5.07 14.39
C LEU A 160 -6.07 -4.92 13.02
N ILE A 161 -6.57 -4.00 12.19
CA ILE A 161 -5.99 -3.68 10.88
C ILE A 161 -4.56 -3.14 11.02
N GLU A 162 -4.28 -2.28 12.00
CA GLU A 162 -2.92 -1.81 12.30
C GLU A 162 -2.00 -2.98 12.63
N ASN A 163 -2.43 -3.92 13.48
CA ASN A 163 -1.63 -5.09 13.85
C ASN A 163 -1.31 -5.96 12.63
N SER A 164 -2.34 -6.27 11.84
CA SER A 164 -2.20 -7.02 10.59
C SER A 164 -1.27 -6.34 9.58
N ALA A 165 -1.43 -5.04 9.36
CA ALA A 165 -0.57 -4.29 8.45
C ALA A 165 0.90 -4.31 8.91
N VAL A 166 1.15 -4.14 10.21
CA VAL A 166 2.51 -4.20 10.77
C VAL A 166 3.12 -5.59 10.55
N GLU A 167 2.37 -6.68 10.77
CA GLU A 167 2.85 -8.04 10.52
C GLU A 167 3.15 -8.28 9.04
N TYR A 168 2.24 -7.87 8.16
CA TYR A 168 2.39 -8.05 6.73
C TYR A 168 3.61 -7.29 6.17
N ILE A 169 3.77 -6.03 6.57
CA ILE A 169 4.93 -5.21 6.21
C ILE A 169 6.22 -5.85 6.75
N SER A 170 6.22 -6.27 8.02
CA SER A 170 7.40 -6.88 8.64
C SER A 170 7.81 -8.17 7.93
N GLU A 171 6.85 -8.98 7.50
CA GLU A 171 7.11 -10.20 6.74
C GLU A 171 7.64 -9.91 5.33
N GLY A 172 7.12 -8.88 4.66
CA GLY A 172 7.67 -8.37 3.40
C GLY A 172 9.13 -7.91 3.52
N ILE A 173 9.45 -7.19 4.61
CA ILE A 173 10.83 -6.74 4.91
C ILE A 173 11.75 -7.93 5.16
N LYS A 174 11.33 -8.93 5.94
CA LYS A 174 12.11 -10.16 6.17
C LYS A 174 12.43 -10.89 4.86
N ARG A 175 11.50 -10.83 3.90
CA ARG A 175 11.67 -11.38 2.55
C ARG A 175 12.43 -10.46 1.60
N SER A 176 13.04 -9.40 2.14
CA SER A 176 13.91 -8.46 1.43
C SER A 176 13.22 -7.62 0.35
N ALA A 177 11.93 -7.31 0.52
CA ALA A 177 11.29 -6.27 -0.29
C ALA A 177 12.06 -4.94 -0.16
N ASP A 178 12.40 -4.30 -1.27
CA ASP A 178 13.24 -3.09 -1.29
C ASP A 178 12.43 -1.84 -0.92
N ILE A 179 11.19 -1.76 -1.42
CA ILE A 179 10.26 -0.68 -1.12
C ILE A 179 8.93 -1.24 -0.62
N ILE A 180 8.45 -0.70 0.48
CA ILE A 180 7.07 -0.86 0.94
C ILE A 180 6.27 0.33 0.44
N SER A 181 5.45 0.12 -0.60
CA SER A 181 4.62 1.16 -1.22
C SER A 181 3.28 1.23 -0.49
N PHE A 182 3.15 2.20 0.41
CA PHE A 182 1.99 2.36 1.29
C PHE A 182 1.03 3.43 0.77
N ALA A 183 -0.25 3.09 0.61
CA ALA A 183 -1.27 4.02 0.14
C ALA A 183 -2.62 3.82 0.84
N ASP A 184 -3.22 4.91 1.33
CA ASP A 184 -4.56 4.92 1.94
C ASP A 184 -5.55 5.85 1.19
N PRO A 185 -5.89 5.57 -0.08
CA PRO A 185 -6.70 6.49 -0.90
C PRO A 185 -8.08 6.80 -0.32
N ALA A 186 -8.68 5.92 0.48
CA ALA A 186 -9.97 6.15 1.13
C ALA A 186 -9.83 6.95 2.44
N GLY A 187 -8.63 7.00 3.00
CA GLY A 187 -8.34 7.66 4.28
C GLY A 187 -7.75 9.06 4.16
N THR A 188 -7.53 9.62 2.97
CA THR A 188 -6.83 10.91 2.84
C THR A 188 -7.65 12.08 3.36
N ILE A 189 -6.98 13.16 3.77
CA ILE A 189 -7.64 14.30 4.44
C ILE A 189 -8.69 15.01 3.58
N ASP A 190 -8.52 14.98 2.25
CA ASP A 190 -9.48 15.47 1.26
C ASP A 190 -10.75 14.60 1.16
N ILE A 191 -10.69 13.35 1.62
CA ILE A 191 -11.83 12.41 1.63
C ILE A 191 -12.56 12.43 2.97
N VAL A 192 -11.82 12.28 4.08
CA VAL A 192 -12.43 12.10 5.41
C VAL A 192 -12.59 13.41 6.19
N GLY A 193 -11.96 14.49 5.71
CA GLY A 193 -11.92 15.78 6.37
C GLY A 193 -10.89 15.85 7.52
N PRO A 194 -10.44 17.06 7.90
CA PRO A 194 -9.31 17.26 8.81
C PRO A 194 -9.52 16.66 10.21
N LYS A 195 -10.75 16.71 10.74
CA LYS A 195 -11.06 16.18 12.06
C LYS A 195 -10.93 14.66 12.11
N ILE A 196 -11.62 13.94 11.22
CA ILE A 196 -11.56 12.48 11.16
C ILE A 196 -10.16 12.01 10.77
N TYR A 197 -9.46 12.77 9.91
CA TYR A 197 -8.09 12.43 9.56
C TYR A 197 -7.18 12.44 10.80
N LYS A 198 -7.17 13.54 11.56
CA LYS A 198 -6.30 13.69 12.73
C LYS A 198 -6.64 12.69 13.85
N GLU A 199 -7.92 12.42 14.08
CA GLU A 199 -8.40 11.59 15.19
C GLU A 199 -8.43 10.09 14.86
N LEU A 200 -8.47 9.71 13.58
CA LEU A 200 -8.74 8.33 13.16
C LEU A 200 -7.80 7.88 12.03
N SER A 201 -7.98 8.40 10.82
CA SER A 201 -7.28 7.86 9.64
C SER A 201 -5.76 8.08 9.68
N GLY A 202 -5.34 9.34 9.76
CA GLY A 202 -3.93 9.72 9.89
C GLY A 202 -3.31 9.14 11.15
N LYS A 203 -4.07 9.04 12.25
CA LYS A 203 -3.61 8.40 13.49
C LYS A 203 -3.30 6.92 13.30
N ALA A 204 -4.17 6.17 12.63
CA ALA A 204 -3.95 4.76 12.35
C ALA A 204 -2.76 4.54 11.42
N THR A 205 -2.63 5.35 10.36
CA THR A 205 -1.44 5.33 9.49
C THR A 205 -0.17 5.62 10.29
N TYR A 206 -0.17 6.69 11.09
CA TYR A 206 0.95 7.07 11.95
C TYR A 206 1.37 5.92 12.89
N ASN A 207 0.40 5.25 13.53
CA ASN A 207 0.66 4.14 14.44
C ASN A 207 1.37 2.98 13.74
N ILE A 208 0.95 2.63 12.51
CA ILE A 208 1.60 1.59 11.69
C ILE A 208 3.04 2.00 11.38
N LEU A 209 3.25 3.22 10.87
CA LEU A 209 4.58 3.70 10.47
C LEU A 209 5.56 3.72 11.64
N LYS A 210 5.16 4.21 12.81
CA LYS A 210 6.00 4.20 14.02
C LYS A 210 6.38 2.79 14.49
N ARG A 211 5.48 1.82 14.35
CA ARG A 211 5.74 0.43 14.75
C ARG A 211 6.75 -0.27 13.84
N ILE A 212 6.76 0.05 12.54
CA ILE A 212 7.69 -0.58 11.58
C ILE A 212 9.03 0.15 11.46
N GLU A 213 9.12 1.42 11.88
CA GLU A 213 10.27 2.32 11.68
C GLU A 213 11.63 1.68 12.02
N LYS A 214 11.73 1.05 13.19
CA LYS A 214 12.96 0.41 13.67
C LYS A 214 13.28 -0.91 12.95
N GLY A 215 12.29 -1.53 12.32
CA GLY A 215 12.39 -2.84 11.67
C GLY A 215 12.72 -2.80 10.19
N LEU A 216 12.86 -1.61 9.58
CA LEU A 216 12.99 -1.47 8.12
C LEU A 216 14.28 -2.03 7.52
N GLY A 217 15.36 -2.10 8.31
CA GLY A 217 16.66 -2.57 7.81
C GLY A 217 17.09 -1.85 6.53
N LYS A 218 17.20 -2.60 5.42
CA LYS A 218 17.55 -2.08 4.09
C LYS A 218 16.34 -1.53 3.31
N SER A 219 15.13 -1.93 3.65
CA SER A 219 13.89 -1.49 2.99
C SER A 219 13.57 -0.04 3.30
N VAL A 220 12.85 0.64 2.39
CA VAL A 220 12.30 1.99 2.60
C VAL A 220 10.79 1.96 2.43
N VAL A 221 10.07 2.80 3.16
CA VAL A 221 8.63 2.97 2.95
C VAL A 221 8.43 4.16 2.02
N HIS A 222 7.80 3.90 0.89
CA HIS A 222 7.27 4.95 0.01
C HIS A 222 5.81 5.22 0.38
N LEU A 223 5.55 6.40 0.93
CA LEU A 223 4.22 6.90 1.19
C LEU A 223 3.66 7.54 -0.09
N CYS A 224 2.51 7.06 -0.55
CA CYS A 224 1.77 7.71 -1.64
C CYS A 224 1.69 9.22 -1.41
N GLY A 225 1.85 10.02 -2.46
CA GLY A 225 1.85 11.48 -2.38
C GLY A 225 0.64 12.05 -1.62
N LYS A 226 -0.56 11.49 -1.82
CA LYS A 226 -1.74 11.91 -1.05
C LYS A 226 -1.64 11.56 0.44
N THR A 227 -1.17 10.36 0.77
CA THR A 227 -1.02 9.90 2.15
C THR A 227 0.02 10.74 2.89
N SER A 228 1.20 10.96 2.29
CA SER A 228 2.28 11.75 2.89
C SER A 228 1.92 13.23 3.07
N THR A 229 1.37 13.88 2.04
CA THR A 229 0.90 15.28 2.16
C THR A 229 -0.25 15.44 3.15
N SER A 230 -1.12 14.43 3.31
CA SER A 230 -2.17 14.45 4.34
C SER A 230 -1.61 14.34 5.76
N LEU A 231 -0.60 13.49 5.98
CA LEU A 231 0.08 13.38 7.27
C LEU A 231 0.81 14.68 7.63
N GLU A 232 1.49 15.28 6.66
CA GLU A 232 2.20 16.56 6.86
C GLU A 232 1.23 17.69 7.20
N ALA A 233 0.11 17.78 6.48
CA ALA A 233 -0.92 18.80 6.70
C ALA A 233 -1.55 18.77 8.10
N THR A 234 -1.40 17.67 8.84
CA THR A 234 -1.88 17.53 10.22
C THR A 234 -0.77 17.52 11.26
N GLY A 235 0.48 17.76 10.84
CA GLY A 235 1.65 17.76 11.71
C GLY A 235 2.03 16.39 12.25
N LEU A 236 1.62 15.29 11.58
CA LEU A 236 2.04 13.92 11.93
C LEU A 236 3.34 13.52 11.23
N LEU A 237 3.76 14.31 10.24
CA LEU A 237 4.94 14.09 9.41
C LEU A 237 5.60 15.44 9.14
N GLU A 238 6.93 15.48 9.17
CA GLU A 238 7.74 16.57 8.62
C GLU A 238 8.49 16.07 7.41
N SER A 239 8.77 16.95 6.46
CA SER A 239 9.51 16.60 5.26
C SER A 239 10.79 17.39 5.08
N GLU A 240 11.77 16.74 4.46
CA GLU A 240 13.05 17.31 4.07
C GLU A 240 13.31 16.96 2.60
N ILE A 241 13.73 17.93 1.81
CA ILE A 241 14.09 17.70 0.40
C ILE A 241 15.58 17.37 0.32
N ILE A 242 15.90 16.27 -0.33
CA ILE A 242 17.28 15.89 -0.64
C ILE A 242 17.45 15.88 -2.15
N GLU A 243 18.44 16.63 -2.63
CA GLU A 243 18.85 16.58 -4.03
C GLU A 243 19.54 15.26 -4.37
N THR A 244 18.99 14.57 -5.36
CA THR A 244 19.55 13.33 -5.85
C THR A 244 19.20 13.12 -7.31
N GLU A 245 20.21 12.79 -8.09
CA GLU A 245 20.04 12.44 -9.49
C GLU A 245 19.71 10.95 -9.62
N GLY A 246 19.07 10.60 -10.72
CA GLY A 246 18.77 9.23 -11.11
C GLY A 246 18.07 9.20 -12.46
N LYS A 247 18.16 8.06 -13.15
CA LYS A 247 17.48 7.84 -14.43
C LYS A 247 15.96 7.77 -14.30
N ASP A 248 15.49 7.38 -13.12
CA ASP A 248 14.09 7.31 -12.74
C ASP A 248 13.97 7.52 -11.22
N TYR A 249 12.72 7.64 -10.75
CA TYR A 249 12.44 7.87 -9.33
C TYR A 249 12.89 6.71 -8.44
N PHE A 250 12.88 5.46 -8.92
CA PHE A 250 13.35 4.32 -8.14
C PHE A 250 14.86 4.40 -7.89
N GLN A 251 15.64 4.70 -8.94
CA GLN A 251 17.07 4.91 -8.85
C GLN A 251 17.41 6.08 -7.91
N MET A 252 16.62 7.16 -7.97
CA MET A 252 16.78 8.29 -7.05
C MET A 252 16.62 7.88 -5.59
N ILE A 253 15.63 7.03 -5.28
CA ILE A 253 15.41 6.50 -3.94
C ILE A 253 16.61 5.68 -3.47
N GLN A 254 17.13 4.80 -4.33
CA GLN A 254 18.32 4.01 -4.03
C GLN A 254 19.53 4.91 -3.77
N ASN A 255 19.77 5.90 -4.64
CA ASN A 255 20.87 6.85 -4.52
C ASN A 255 20.76 7.68 -3.23
N ALA A 256 19.56 8.13 -2.87
CA ALA A 256 19.31 8.83 -1.61
C ALA A 256 19.68 7.95 -0.40
N LYS A 257 19.30 6.67 -0.39
CA LYS A 257 19.66 5.74 0.69
C LYS A 257 21.16 5.42 0.77
N LEU A 258 21.85 5.39 -0.37
CA LEU A 258 23.30 5.22 -0.40
C LEU A 258 24.02 6.42 0.23
N LYS A 259 23.53 7.64 -0.03
CA LYS A 259 24.02 8.87 0.60
C LYS A 259 23.66 8.97 2.08
N ARG A 260 22.43 8.58 2.45
CA ARG A 260 21.86 8.69 3.81
C ARG A 260 21.18 7.40 4.25
N LYS A 261 21.88 6.62 5.07
CA LYS A 261 21.42 5.31 5.58
C LYS A 261 20.28 5.40 6.60
N ASP A 262 20.05 6.58 7.15
CA ASP A 262 19.01 6.88 8.12
C ASP A 262 17.62 7.03 7.48
N ILE A 263 17.53 7.22 6.16
CA ILE A 263 16.24 7.37 5.46
C ILE A 263 15.36 6.13 5.63
N LYS A 264 14.21 6.34 6.27
CA LYS A 264 13.19 5.31 6.54
C LYS A 264 11.94 5.47 5.69
N PHE A 265 11.44 6.70 5.59
CA PHE A 265 10.25 7.03 4.84
C PHE A 265 10.56 8.09 3.80
N ILE A 266 9.90 7.97 2.65
CA ILE A 266 9.90 8.95 1.57
C ILE A 266 8.46 9.15 1.10
N GLY A 267 8.16 10.29 0.49
CA GLY A 267 6.80 10.60 0.12
C GLY A 267 6.68 11.73 -0.89
N HIS A 268 5.49 12.33 -0.92
CA HIS A 268 5.09 13.49 -1.71
C HIS A 268 5.19 13.29 -3.22
N TRP A 269 5.48 12.07 -3.65
CA TRP A 269 5.58 11.64 -5.04
C TRP A 269 4.82 10.33 -5.28
N CYS A 270 4.73 9.94 -6.54
CA CYS A 270 4.05 8.73 -6.96
C CYS A 270 5.03 7.83 -7.72
N LEU A 271 5.10 6.54 -7.37
CA LEU A 271 5.91 5.57 -8.11
C LEU A 271 5.44 5.35 -9.56
N LYS A 272 4.22 5.82 -9.91
CA LYS A 272 3.65 5.67 -11.25
C LYS A 272 3.97 6.80 -12.20
N THR A 273 4.58 7.90 -11.74
CA THR A 273 4.88 9.03 -12.63
C THR A 273 6.32 8.97 -13.13
N ASP A 274 6.49 9.22 -14.42
CA ASP A 274 7.80 9.38 -15.06
C ASP A 274 8.34 10.80 -14.96
N ARG A 275 7.53 11.73 -14.43
CA ARG A 275 7.99 13.08 -14.13
C ARG A 275 8.61 13.05 -12.75
N PHE A 276 9.90 13.33 -12.67
CA PHE A 276 10.60 13.55 -11.41
C PHE A 276 11.45 14.80 -11.53
N ARG A 277 11.70 15.43 -10.39
CA ARG A 277 12.76 16.43 -10.25
C ARG A 277 13.97 15.70 -9.65
N ASN A 278 15.18 16.22 -9.74
CA ASN A 278 16.37 15.62 -9.11
C ASN A 278 16.34 15.77 -7.58
N GLN A 279 15.23 15.37 -6.94
CA GLN A 279 14.96 15.51 -5.53
C GLN A 279 14.09 14.36 -5.02
N VAL A 280 14.40 13.86 -3.82
CA VAL A 280 13.55 12.95 -3.05
C VAL A 280 13.09 13.68 -1.80
N VAL A 281 11.82 13.49 -1.43
CA VAL A 281 11.26 14.05 -0.20
C VAL A 281 11.33 13.00 0.88
N VAL A 282 12.25 13.17 1.82
CA VAL A 282 12.36 12.34 3.02
C VAL A 282 11.27 12.75 3.99
N CYS A 283 10.61 11.74 4.56
CA CYS A 283 9.52 11.92 5.50
C CYS A 283 9.99 11.48 6.90
N ASN A 284 9.88 12.38 7.87
CA ASN A 284 10.14 12.14 9.27
C ASN A 284 8.80 12.06 10.00
N ILE A 285 8.42 10.87 10.45
CA ILE A 285 7.19 10.69 11.24
C ILE A 285 7.47 11.26 12.63
N LYS A 286 6.69 12.25 13.07
CA LYS A 286 6.96 12.99 14.34
C LYS A 286 6.83 12.10 15.56
#